data_AF-A0A6J5K3B6-F1
#
_entry.id   AF-A0A6J5K3B6-F1
#
_cell.length_a   1.000
_cell.length_b   1.000
_cell.length_c   1.000
_cell.angle_alpha   90.00
_cell.angle_beta   90.00
_cell.angle_gamma   90.00
#
_symmetry.space_group_name_H-M   'P 1'
#
loop_
_entity.id
_entity.type
_entity.pdbx_description
1 polymer ?
#
loop_
_entity_poly.entity_id
_entity_poly.type
_entity_poly.pdbx_seq_one_letter_code
_entity_poly.pdbx_strand_id
1 'polypeptide(L)' 'MEFSERNMGKYFLHDHELPEPDAANRWFEYAESHGIDIARAISIWEDAATESGTESRRLVSAAGITIETP' A
#
# COMPACT_ATOMS: atom_id res chain seq x y z
N MET A 1 -12.91 -24.65 1.94
CA MET A 1 -12.52 -23.58 1.01
C MET A 1 -11.97 -22.45 1.85
N GLU A 2 -10.68 -22.39 2.12
CA GLU A 2 -10.03 -21.20 2.71
C GLU A 2 -8.56 -21.19 2.26
N PHE A 3 -8.32 -20.72 1.04
CA PHE A 3 -6.97 -20.51 0.49
C PHE A 3 -6.92 -19.12 -0.19
N SER A 4 -7.47 -18.10 0.48
CA SER A 4 -7.56 -16.75 -0.09
C SER A 4 -7.20 -15.62 0.89
N GLU A 5 -6.49 -15.91 1.98
CA GLU A 5 -6.00 -14.88 2.93
C GLU A 5 -4.47 -14.85 3.05
N ARG A 6 -3.71 -15.64 2.28
CA ARG A 6 -2.26 -15.80 2.48
C ARG A 6 -1.33 -15.03 1.53
N ASN A 7 -1.87 -14.23 0.61
CA ASN A 7 -1.05 -13.60 -0.44
C ASN A 7 -1.18 -12.07 -0.56
N MET A 8 -2.06 -11.44 0.21
CA MET A 8 -2.10 -9.97 0.32
C MET A 8 -1.41 -9.63 1.62
N GLY A 9 -0.40 -8.76 1.57
CA GLY A 9 0.31 -8.30 2.77
C GLY A 9 -0.64 -7.72 3.80
N LYS A 10 -0.16 -7.47 5.01
CA LYS A 10 -0.93 -6.72 6.00
C LYS A 10 -0.72 -5.23 5.80
N TYR A 11 -1.81 -4.47 5.89
CA TYR A 11 -1.77 -3.03 5.72
C TYR A 11 -2.13 -2.37 7.04
N PHE A 12 -1.39 -1.33 7.40
CA PHE A 12 -1.60 -0.58 8.63
C PHE A 12 -1.63 0.91 8.32
N LEU A 13 -2.54 1.65 8.95
CA LEU A 13 -2.60 3.10 8.92
C LEU A 13 -2.37 3.60 10.34
N HIS A 14 -1.26 4.31 10.57
CA HIS A 14 -0.87 4.75 11.92
C HIS A 14 -0.98 3.63 12.98
N ASP A 15 -0.42 2.46 12.68
CA ASP A 15 -0.40 1.26 13.51
C ASP A 15 -1.75 0.53 13.69
N HIS A 16 -2.82 0.96 13.01
CA HIS A 16 -4.08 0.23 12.95
C HIS A 16 -4.16 -0.61 11.68
N GLU A 17 -4.35 -1.94 11.82
CA GLU A 17 -4.56 -2.84 10.68
C GLU A 17 -5.86 -2.50 9.95
N LEU A 18 -5.81 -2.29 8.64
CA LEU A 18 -6.97 -1.99 7.81
C LEU A 18 -6.99 -2.86 6.55
N PRO A 19 -8.17 -3.07 5.95
CA PRO A 19 -8.29 -3.75 4.68
C PRO A 19 -7.47 -3.08 3.57
N GLU A 20 -6.93 -3.87 2.65
CA GLU A 20 -6.17 -3.39 1.49
C GLU A 20 -6.89 -2.28 0.71
N PRO A 21 -8.21 -2.37 0.41
CA PRO A 21 -8.91 -1.30 -0.29
C PRO A 21 -8.91 0.04 0.45
N ASP A 22 -9.00 0.03 1.78
CA ASP A 22 -9.00 1.25 2.59
C ASP A 22 -7.61 1.88 2.62
N ALA A 23 -6.56 1.05 2.73
CA ALA A 23 -5.18 1.51 2.63
C ALA A 23 -4.87 2.07 1.23
N ALA A 24 -5.33 1.39 0.18
CA ALA A 24 -5.16 1.82 -1.20
C ALA A 24 -5.83 3.17 -1.45
N ASN A 25 -7.08 3.35 -1.01
CA ASN A 25 -7.79 4.63 -1.11
C ASN A 25 -6.98 5.76 -0.45
N ARG A 26 -6.47 5.52 0.76
CA ARG A 26 -5.67 6.51 1.49
C ARG A 26 -4.35 6.86 0.79
N TRP A 27 -3.73 5.88 0.13
CA TRP A 27 -2.54 6.09 -0.71
C TRP A 27 -2.87 6.93 -1.95
N PHE A 28 -3.95 6.61 -2.67
CA PHE A 28 -4.33 7.34 -3.87
C PHE A 28 -4.74 8.79 -3.58
N GLU A 29 -5.45 9.04 -2.47
CA GLU A 29 -5.75 10.41 -2.00
C GLU A 29 -4.48 11.21 -1.68
N TYR A 30 -3.50 10.57 -1.03
CA TYR A 30 -2.19 11.18 -0.76
C TYR A 30 -1.45 11.48 -2.07
N ALA A 31 -1.43 10.52 -3.00
CA ALA A 31 -0.76 10.64 -4.28
C ALA A 31 -1.32 11.81 -5.11
N GLU A 32 -2.65 11.92 -5.23
CA GLU A 32 -3.32 13.02 -5.91
C GLU A 32 -2.96 14.36 -5.27
N SER A 33 -3.02 14.46 -3.94
CA SER A 33 -2.69 15.68 -3.19
C SER A 33 -1.23 16.11 -3.33
N HIS A 34 -0.32 15.18 -3.65
CA HIS A 34 1.11 15.43 -3.83
C HIS A 34 1.54 15.49 -5.32
N GLY A 35 0.58 15.46 -6.25
CA GLY A 35 0.87 15.54 -7.68
C GLY A 35 1.53 14.29 -8.26
N ILE A 36 1.36 13.14 -7.62
CA ILE A 36 1.79 11.84 -8.16
C ILE A 36 0.70 11.37 -9.13
N ASP A 37 1.07 11.18 -10.39
CA ASP A 37 0.16 10.64 -11.42
C ASP A 37 -0.47 9.31 -10.98
N ILE A 38 -1.77 9.12 -11.25
CA ILE A 38 -2.51 7.89 -10.91
C ILE A 38 -1.78 6.64 -11.41
N ALA A 39 -1.26 6.64 -12.64
CA ALA A 39 -0.52 5.50 -13.17
C ALA A 39 0.75 5.20 -12.36
N ARG A 40 1.48 6.23 -11.92
CA ARG A 40 2.67 6.08 -11.07
C ARG A 40 2.27 5.61 -9.67
N ALA A 41 1.17 6.13 -9.12
CA ALA A 41 0.65 5.72 -7.82
C ALA A 41 0.28 4.23 -7.80
N ILE A 42 -0.36 3.73 -8.87
CA ILE A 42 -0.68 2.31 -9.02
C ILE A 42 0.60 1.47 -9.08
N SER A 43 1.58 1.85 -9.91
CA SER A 43 2.84 1.09 -10.00
C SER A 43 3.60 1.05 -8.66
N ILE A 44 3.60 2.15 -7.91
CA ILE A 44 4.18 2.18 -6.55
C ILE A 44 3.39 1.27 -5.61
N TRP A 45 2.06 1.32 -5.64
CA TRP A 45 1.20 0.49 -4.78
C TRP A 45 1.43 -1.00 -5.01
N GLU A 46 1.41 -1.42 -6.28
CA GLU A 46 1.64 -2.81 -6.68
C GLU A 46 3.04 -3.28 -6.32
N ASP A 47 4.07 -2.46 -6.57
CA ASP A 47 5.45 -2.79 -6.21
C ASP A 47 5.61 -2.91 -4.68
N ALA A 48 5.02 -2.00 -3.91
CA ALA A 48 5.09 -1.98 -2.45
C ALA A 48 4.51 -3.26 -1.80
N ALA A 49 3.53 -3.89 -2.46
CA ALA A 49 2.95 -5.17 -2.05
C ALA A 49 3.84 -6.40 -2.34
N THR A 50 5.00 -6.22 -3.00
CA THR A 50 5.99 -7.29 -3.26
C THR A 50 7.16 -7.22 -2.28
N GLU A 51 7.83 -8.34 -1.99
CA GLU A 51 9.01 -8.35 -1.09
C GLU A 51 10.09 -7.35 -1.53
N SER A 52 10.32 -7.22 -2.84
CA SER A 52 11.33 -6.35 -3.46
C SER A 52 11.00 -4.86 -3.41
N GLY A 53 9.72 -4.48 -3.25
CA GLY A 53 9.27 -3.09 -3.31
C GLY A 53 9.57 -2.25 -2.08
N THR A 54 10.77 -2.38 -1.52
CA THR A 54 11.19 -1.66 -0.29
C THR A 54 11.12 -0.15 -0.47
N GLU A 55 11.50 0.36 -1.65
CA GLU A 55 11.44 1.79 -1.92
C GLU A 55 10.01 2.28 -2.08
N SER A 56 9.18 1.51 -2.77
CA SER A 56 7.76 1.81 -2.91
C SER A 56 7.03 1.80 -1.57
N ARG A 57 7.34 0.86 -0.66
CA ARG A 57 6.85 0.88 0.72
C ARG A 57 7.26 2.13 1.49
N ARG A 58 8.48 2.66 1.28
CA ARG A 58 8.90 3.92 1.89
C ARG A 58 8.14 5.12 1.34
N LEU A 59 7.75 5.12 0.08
CA LEU A 59 6.91 6.17 -0.50
C LEU A 59 5.50 6.10 0.08
N VAL A 60 4.94 4.90 0.18
CA VAL A 60 3.62 4.65 0.77
C VAL A 60 3.59 5.01 2.26
N SER A 61 4.69 4.81 2.99
CA SER A 61 4.77 5.21 4.41
C SER A 61 4.75 6.71 4.65
N ALA A 62 5.06 7.54 3.64
CA ALA A 62 4.84 8.98 3.72
C ALA A 62 3.34 9.35 3.84
N ALA A 63 2.44 8.48 3.34
CA ALA A 63 1.00 8.61 3.53
C ALA A 63 0.52 8.10 4.91
N GLY A 64 1.43 7.60 5.76
CA GLY A 64 1.12 6.98 7.05
C GLY A 64 0.77 5.49 6.96
N ILE A 65 0.97 4.87 5.80
CA ILE A 65 0.61 3.48 5.53
C ILE A 65 1.84 2.58 5.64
N THR A 66 1.74 1.51 6.41
CA THR A 66 2.77 0.46 6.49
C THR A 66 2.24 -0.80 5.83
N ILE A 67 3.05 -1.42 4.97
CA ILE A 67 2.73 -2.68 4.29
C ILE A 67 3.72 -3.74 4.76
N GLU A 68 3.21 -4.79 5.38
CA GLU A 68 3.97 -5.99 5.72
C GLU A 68 3.72 -7.05 4.65
N THR A 69 4.75 -7.38 3.88
CA THR A 69 4.68 -8.48 2.91
C THR A 69 4.71 -9.84 3.63
N PRO A 70 4.10 -10.90 3.07
CA PRO A 70 4.10 -12.25 3.65
C PRO A 70 5.49 -12.82 3.92
#